data_AF-A0A813LM64-F1
#
_entry.id   AF-A0A813LM64-F1
#
_cell.length_a   1.000
_cell.length_b   1.000
_cell.length_c   1.000
_cell.angle_alpha   90.00
_cell.angle_beta   90.00
_cell.angle_gamma   90.00
#
_symmetry.space_group_name_H-M   'P 1'
#
loop_
_entity.id
_entity.type
_entity.pdbx_description
1 polymer ?
#
loop_
_entity_poly.entity_id
_entity_poly.type
_entity_poly.pdbx_seq_one_letter_code
_entity_poly.pdbx_strand_id
1 'polypeptide(L)'
;MRADERLKTLVLSVKAWARRRGINNRGQGTMSSFALTLMLIHFLQHREVPVLPSLQDLAIARRYPPVYLQGTDCRYCSCPDEIAAELQRLQGQHGPNTEPLGLLLFEFFHHFGYRYQNGTIAIRDRSSLLPRSDEAQSFLVVDNPFEPGKDVANVEVKLYTRLREEFRRVDARACCCCHG
;
A
#
# COMPACT_ATOMS: atom_id res chain seq x y z
N MET A 1 14.03 -0.47 12.41
CA MET A 1 13.71 -0.90 11.04
C MET A 1 13.17 0.30 10.28
N ARG A 2 13.96 0.90 9.40
CA ARG A 2 13.54 2.05 8.61
C ARG A 2 14.12 1.86 7.20
N ALA A 3 13.31 1.28 6.32
CA ALA A 3 13.66 1.12 4.91
C ALA A 3 13.66 2.50 4.21
N ASP A 4 12.70 3.36 4.56
CA ASP A 4 12.65 4.75 4.11
C ASP A 4 11.92 5.64 5.13
N GLU A 5 12.45 6.82 5.40
CA GLU A 5 11.90 7.79 6.34
C GLU A 5 10.56 8.40 5.90
N ARG A 6 10.35 8.52 4.58
CA ARG A 6 9.15 9.10 3.97
C ARG A 6 7.91 8.29 4.31
N LEU A 7 8.03 6.96 4.47
CA LEU A 7 6.91 6.08 4.79
C LEU A 7 6.17 6.52 6.06
N LYS A 8 6.89 6.81 7.15
CA LYS A 8 6.26 7.21 8.42
C LYS A 8 5.45 8.47 8.26
N THR A 9 6.02 9.48 7.60
CA THR A 9 5.38 10.77 7.41
C THR A 9 4.17 10.64 6.46
N LEU A 10 4.28 9.87 5.37
CA LEU A 10 3.17 9.60 4.47
C LEU A 10 2.02 8.85 5.17
N VAL A 11 2.32 7.82 5.97
CA VAL A 11 1.30 7.10 6.76
C VAL A 11 0.55 8.04 7.68
N LEU A 12 1.26 8.91 8.42
CA LEU A 12 0.63 9.87 9.33
C LEU A 12 -0.25 10.87 8.57
N SER A 13 0.22 11.40 7.44
CA SER A 13 -0.54 12.32 6.59
C SER A 13 -1.83 11.69 6.04
N VAL A 14 -1.74 10.49 5.47
CA VAL A 14 -2.90 9.77 4.93
C VAL A 14 -3.89 9.39 6.04
N LYS A 15 -3.41 8.93 7.20
CA LYS A 15 -4.29 8.62 8.34
C LYS A 15 -5.01 9.87 8.86
N ALA A 16 -4.31 10.99 8.98
CA ALA A 16 -4.90 12.24 9.43
C ALA A 16 -5.95 12.76 8.43
N TRP A 17 -5.66 12.68 7.13
CA TRP A 17 -6.62 12.97 6.08
C TRP A 17 -7.86 12.07 6.19
N ALA A 18 -7.69 10.74 6.20
CA ALA A 18 -8.80 9.79 6.22
C ALA A 18 -9.70 9.96 7.46
N ARG A 19 -9.11 10.29 8.62
CA ARG A 19 -9.84 10.64 9.83
C ARG A 19 -10.69 11.90 9.64
N ARG A 20 -10.11 12.99 9.09
CA ARG A 20 -10.82 14.25 8.83
C ARG A 20 -11.96 14.10 7.81
N ARG A 21 -11.87 13.14 6.89
CA ARG A 21 -12.92 12.85 5.89
C ARG A 21 -13.96 11.83 6.37
N GLY A 22 -13.79 11.28 7.57
CA GLY A 22 -14.70 10.28 8.14
C GLY A 22 -14.74 8.98 7.35
N ILE A 23 -13.60 8.58 6.78
CA ILE A 23 -13.43 7.33 6.01
C ILE A 23 -12.41 6.36 6.66
N ASN A 24 -12.04 6.64 7.92
CA ASN A 24 -11.16 5.80 8.76
C ASN A 24 -11.88 5.39 10.05
N ASN A 25 -12.96 4.64 9.92
CA ASN A 25 -13.77 4.12 11.01
C ASN A 25 -14.36 2.75 10.63
N ARG A 26 -13.71 1.67 11.09
CA ARG A 26 -14.11 0.28 10.83
C ARG A 26 -15.51 -0.05 11.36
N GLY A 27 -15.92 0.57 12.48
CA GLY A 27 -17.27 0.38 13.05
C GLY A 27 -18.39 1.00 12.22
N GLN A 28 -18.04 1.77 11.19
CA GLN A 28 -18.97 2.41 10.25
C GLN A 28 -18.75 1.91 8.81
N GLY A 29 -18.11 0.75 8.63
CA GLY A 29 -17.91 0.12 7.32
C GLY A 29 -16.84 0.77 6.43
N THR A 30 -16.03 1.70 6.95
CA THR A 30 -14.96 2.39 6.20
C THR A 30 -13.57 1.80 6.48
N MET A 31 -12.54 2.27 5.76
CA MET A 31 -11.19 1.67 5.78
C MET A 31 -10.56 1.69 7.18
N SER A 32 -9.84 0.62 7.52
CA SER A 32 -9.02 0.61 8.73
C SER A 32 -7.72 1.38 8.52
N SER A 33 -7.13 1.87 9.61
CA SER A 33 -5.77 2.45 9.55
C SER A 33 -4.73 1.45 9.07
N PHE A 34 -4.95 0.15 9.32
CA PHE A 34 -4.09 -0.92 8.82
C PHE A 34 -4.19 -1.05 7.30
N ALA A 35 -5.42 -1.09 6.74
CA ALA A 35 -5.64 -1.12 5.30
C ALA A 35 -5.00 0.08 4.59
N LEU A 36 -5.19 1.30 5.10
CA LEU A 36 -4.55 2.51 4.55
C LEU A 36 -3.01 2.41 4.54
N THR A 37 -2.42 1.84 5.57
CA THR A 37 -0.96 1.62 5.61
C THR A 37 -0.52 0.60 4.56
N LEU A 38 -1.24 -0.51 4.39
CA LEU A 38 -0.92 -1.51 3.37
C LEU A 38 -1.09 -0.97 1.95
N MET A 39 -2.13 -0.17 1.69
CA MET A 39 -2.30 0.52 0.40
C MET A 39 -1.12 1.42 0.07
N LEU A 40 -0.62 2.16 1.06
CA LEU A 40 0.52 3.04 0.89
C LEU A 40 1.81 2.25 0.66
N ILE A 41 2.02 1.15 1.40
CA ILE A 41 3.18 0.26 1.18
C ILE A 41 3.12 -0.33 -0.24
N HIS A 42 1.97 -0.85 -0.66
CA HIS A 42 1.76 -1.36 -2.00
C HIS A 42 2.09 -0.30 -3.06
N PHE A 43 1.55 0.91 -2.91
CA PHE A 43 1.82 2.03 -3.82
C PHE A 43 3.33 2.35 -3.90
N LEU A 44 4.03 2.36 -2.76
CA LEU A 44 5.47 2.66 -2.69
C LEU A 44 6.34 1.54 -3.27
N GLN A 45 5.89 0.28 -3.19
CA GLN A 45 6.54 -0.87 -3.84
C GLN A 45 6.37 -0.85 -5.36
N HIS A 46 5.28 -0.27 -5.87
CA HIS A 46 4.91 -0.26 -7.29
C HIS A 46 5.11 1.12 -7.97
N ARG A 47 5.92 2.00 -7.38
CA ARG A 47 6.43 3.19 -8.09
C ARG A 47 7.33 2.73 -9.24
N GLU A 48 7.45 3.58 -10.26
CA GLU A 48 8.36 3.35 -11.39
C GLU A 48 9.79 3.06 -10.91
N VAL A 49 10.25 3.85 -9.93
CA VAL A 49 11.43 3.53 -9.11
C VAL A 49 10.94 3.16 -7.70
N PRO A 50 10.99 1.89 -7.27
CA PRO A 50 10.46 1.47 -5.98
C PRO A 50 11.08 2.23 -4.81
N VAL A 51 10.22 2.65 -3.87
CA VAL A 51 10.62 3.29 -2.60
C VAL A 51 10.80 2.25 -1.50
N LEU A 52 10.06 1.14 -1.58
CA LEU A 52 10.11 0.04 -0.61
C LEU A 52 10.22 -1.30 -1.34
N PRO A 53 10.95 -2.29 -0.80
CA PRO A 53 10.85 -3.67 -1.26
C PRO A 53 9.70 -4.41 -0.54
N SER A 54 9.39 -5.62 -1.01
CA SER A 54 8.57 -6.58 -0.26
C SER A 54 9.44 -7.36 0.72
N LEU A 55 9.20 -7.18 2.01
CA LEU A 55 9.98 -7.84 3.05
C LEU A 55 9.71 -9.35 3.16
N GLN A 56 8.48 -9.78 2.83
CA GLN A 56 8.12 -11.19 2.83
C GLN A 56 8.69 -11.91 1.63
N ASP A 57 8.60 -11.31 0.44
CA ASP A 57 9.17 -11.91 -0.78
C ASP A 57 10.69 -11.97 -0.69
N LEU A 58 11.32 -10.94 -0.11
CA LEU A 58 12.76 -10.96 0.16
C LEU A 58 13.14 -12.12 1.10
N ALA A 59 12.38 -12.34 2.19
CA ALA A 59 12.64 -13.45 3.11
C ALA A 59 12.50 -14.81 2.42
N ILE A 60 11.49 -14.97 1.56
CA ILE A 60 11.26 -16.18 0.77
C ILE A 60 12.41 -16.40 -0.21
N ALA A 61 12.80 -15.38 -0.98
CA ALA A 61 13.90 -15.43 -1.94
C ALA A 61 15.24 -15.76 -1.27
N ARG A 62 15.46 -15.25 -0.05
CA ARG A 62 16.64 -15.54 0.79
C ARG A 62 16.53 -16.85 1.57
N ARG A 63 15.45 -17.62 1.38
CA ARG A 63 15.20 -18.91 2.04
C ARG A 63 15.29 -18.83 3.56
N TYR A 64 14.82 -17.74 4.14
CA TYR A 64 14.70 -17.63 5.59
C TYR A 64 13.80 -18.75 6.12
N PRO A 65 14.11 -19.31 7.31
CA PRO A 65 13.27 -20.31 7.94
C PRO A 65 11.85 -19.73 8.16
N PRO A 66 10.79 -20.51 7.89
CA PRO A 66 9.43 -20.08 8.20
C PRO A 66 9.28 -19.76 9.70
N VAL A 67 8.48 -18.75 10.01
CA VAL A 67 8.19 -18.36 11.41
C VAL A 67 6.68 -18.46 11.60
N TYR A 68 6.21 -19.56 12.16
CA TYR A 68 4.77 -19.77 12.33
C TYR A 68 4.24 -19.17 13.63
N LEU A 69 3.24 -18.30 13.52
CA LEU A 69 2.42 -17.83 14.64
C LEU A 69 0.98 -18.28 14.41
N GLN A 70 0.43 -19.09 15.31
CA GLN A 70 -0.92 -19.65 15.19
C GLN A 70 -1.19 -20.31 13.82
N GLY A 71 -0.22 -21.08 13.32
CA GLY A 71 -0.31 -21.76 12.01
C GLY A 71 -0.12 -20.86 10.79
N THR A 72 0.12 -19.56 10.99
CA THR A 72 0.35 -18.58 9.92
C THR A 72 1.84 -18.29 9.78
N ASP A 73 2.37 -18.36 8.56
CA ASP A 73 3.77 -18.02 8.29
C ASP A 73 3.97 -16.49 8.32
N CYS A 74 4.69 -16.04 9.34
CA CYS A 74 4.99 -14.65 9.62
C CYS A 74 6.46 -14.30 9.34
N ARG A 75 7.16 -15.07 8.49
CA ARG A 75 8.53 -14.70 8.10
C ARG A 75 8.56 -13.38 7.32
N TYR A 76 9.55 -12.55 7.61
CA TYR A 76 9.88 -11.34 6.86
C TYR A 76 11.35 -10.99 7.06
N CYS A 77 11.95 -10.27 6.12
CA CYS A 77 13.33 -9.81 6.25
C CYS A 77 13.37 -8.57 7.16
N SER A 78 14.21 -8.61 8.19
CA SER A 78 14.44 -7.50 9.11
C SER A 78 15.86 -6.94 9.08
N CYS A 79 16.74 -7.52 8.26
CA CYS A 79 18.14 -7.13 8.12
C CYS A 79 18.25 -5.86 7.27
N PRO A 80 18.72 -4.71 7.81
CA PRO A 80 18.82 -3.46 7.05
C PRO A 80 19.68 -3.58 5.79
N ASP A 81 20.78 -4.33 5.84
CA ASP A 81 21.71 -4.49 4.72
C ASP A 81 21.08 -5.28 3.57
N GLU A 82 20.32 -6.34 3.88
CA GLU A 82 19.60 -7.11 2.86
C GLU A 82 18.46 -6.30 2.25
N ILE A 83 17.75 -5.52 3.05
CA ILE A 83 16.69 -4.62 2.56
C ILE A 83 17.28 -3.56 1.62
N ALA A 84 18.40 -2.95 1.99
CA ALA A 84 19.09 -1.97 1.16
C ALA A 84 19.60 -2.58 -0.15
N ALA A 85 20.21 -3.77 -0.09
CA ALA A 85 20.68 -4.49 -1.27
C ALA A 85 19.54 -4.87 -2.21
N GLU A 86 18.40 -5.31 -1.67
CA GLU A 86 17.22 -5.64 -2.49
C GLU A 86 16.62 -4.39 -3.13
N LEU A 87 16.53 -3.29 -2.39
CA LEU A 87 16.04 -2.03 -2.93
C LEU A 87 16.95 -1.52 -4.06
N GLN A 88 18.27 -1.58 -3.88
CA GLN A 88 19.24 -1.25 -4.93
C GLN A 88 19.06 -2.13 -6.17
N ARG A 89 18.83 -3.44 -5.99
CA ARG A 89 18.56 -4.36 -7.09
C ARG A 89 17.28 -4.01 -7.85
N LEU A 90 16.20 -3.70 -7.14
CA LEU A 90 14.90 -3.33 -7.73
C LEU A 90 14.95 -2.00 -8.47
N GLN A 91 15.71 -1.04 -7.96
CA GLN A 91 15.89 0.27 -8.58
C GLN A 91 16.77 0.22 -9.84
N GLY A 92 17.72 -0.72 -9.87
CA GLY A 92 18.55 -0.99 -11.04
C GLY A 92 19.31 0.25 -11.53
N GLN A 93 19.22 0.53 -12.83
CA GLN A 93 19.93 1.64 -13.46
C GLN A 93 19.35 3.03 -13.10
N HIS A 94 18.11 3.10 -12.62
CA HIS A 94 17.47 4.37 -12.25
C HIS A 94 18.05 4.96 -10.96
N GLY A 95 18.71 4.13 -10.14
CA GLY A 95 19.22 4.53 -8.83
C GLY A 95 18.12 4.79 -7.79
N PRO A 96 18.46 5.37 -6.63
CA PRO A 96 17.52 5.60 -5.54
C PRO A 96 16.35 6.49 -5.96
N ASN A 97 15.13 6.14 -5.52
CA ASN A 97 13.97 7.02 -5.70
C ASN A 97 14.18 8.34 -4.94
N THR A 98 14.18 9.46 -5.68
CA THR A 98 14.34 10.82 -5.16
C THR A 98 13.04 11.64 -5.17
N GLU A 99 11.88 11.02 -5.44
CA GLU A 99 10.60 11.72 -5.45
C GLU A 99 10.35 12.40 -4.09
N PRO A 100 10.03 13.72 -4.08
CA PRO A 100 9.78 14.42 -2.84
C PRO A 100 8.50 13.93 -2.18
N LEU A 101 8.41 14.09 -0.86
CA LEU A 101 7.28 13.59 -0.07
C LEU A 101 5.93 14.12 -0.56
N GLY A 102 5.87 15.40 -0.95
CA GLY A 102 4.66 16.02 -1.49
C GLY A 102 4.19 15.37 -2.79
N LEU A 103 5.14 15.01 -3.68
CA LEU A 103 4.82 14.32 -4.94
C LEU A 103 4.31 12.90 -4.67
N LEU A 104 4.99 12.14 -3.80
CA LEU A 104 4.54 10.79 -3.43
C LEU A 104 3.14 10.81 -2.80
N LEU A 105 2.86 11.80 -1.96
CA LEU A 105 1.54 11.97 -1.35
C LEU A 105 0.47 12.30 -2.39
N PHE A 106 0.76 13.23 -3.29
CA PHE A 106 -0.13 13.59 -4.40
C PHE A 106 -0.42 12.39 -5.30
N GLU A 107 0.64 11.71 -5.76
CA GLU A 107 0.56 10.55 -6.64
C GLU A 107 -0.17 9.37 -5.98
N PHE A 108 -0.09 9.21 -4.65
CA PHE A 108 -0.89 8.22 -3.93
C PHE A 108 -2.39 8.50 -4.08
N PHE A 109 -2.82 9.75 -3.85
CA PHE A 109 -4.24 10.13 -4.02
C PHE A 109 -4.69 10.03 -5.47
N HIS A 110 -3.85 10.49 -6.39
CA HIS A 110 -4.13 10.43 -7.82
C HIS A 110 -4.25 8.99 -8.31
N HIS A 111 -3.35 8.10 -7.87
CA HIS A 111 -3.40 6.68 -8.20
C HIS A 111 -4.73 6.04 -7.77
N PHE A 112 -5.09 6.13 -6.49
CA PHE A 112 -6.33 5.49 -5.99
C PHE A 112 -7.62 6.20 -6.41
N GLY A 113 -7.54 7.49 -6.79
CA GLY A 113 -8.67 8.26 -7.30
C GLY A 113 -8.98 8.00 -8.78
N TYR A 114 -7.95 7.83 -9.62
CA TYR A 114 -8.10 7.82 -11.08
C TYR A 114 -7.49 6.62 -11.79
N ARG A 115 -6.30 6.14 -11.37
CA ARG A 115 -5.57 5.09 -12.11
C ARG A 115 -5.97 3.68 -11.68
N TYR A 116 -6.09 3.44 -10.37
CA TYR A 116 -6.52 2.17 -9.80
C TYR A 116 -8.02 1.96 -10.09
N GLN A 117 -8.35 0.87 -10.77
CA GLN A 117 -9.72 0.52 -11.15
C GLN A 117 -10.28 -0.59 -10.26
N ASN A 118 -9.58 -1.72 -10.20
CA ASN A 118 -9.94 -2.96 -9.53
C ASN A 118 -8.69 -3.77 -9.16
N GLY A 119 -8.87 -4.97 -8.59
CA GLY A 119 -7.80 -5.90 -8.26
C GLY A 119 -7.34 -5.83 -6.81
N THR A 120 -6.62 -6.86 -6.36
CA THR A 120 -6.17 -6.95 -4.98
C THR A 120 -4.94 -6.09 -4.72
N ILE A 121 -5.00 -5.27 -3.68
CA ILE A 121 -3.89 -4.49 -3.16
C ILE A 121 -3.11 -5.38 -2.20
N ALA A 122 -1.94 -5.85 -2.61
CA ALA A 122 -1.10 -6.78 -1.85
C ALA A 122 0.35 -6.29 -1.74
N ILE A 123 0.99 -6.53 -0.60
CA ILE A 123 2.37 -6.08 -0.33
C ILE A 123 3.42 -7.19 -0.43
N ARG A 124 2.98 -8.37 -0.88
CA ARG A 124 3.79 -9.56 -1.18
C ARG A 124 3.27 -10.23 -2.44
N ASP A 125 4.10 -11.08 -3.04
CA ASP A 125 3.71 -11.86 -4.20
C ASP A 125 2.58 -12.86 -3.84
N ARG A 126 1.61 -12.93 -4.76
CA ARG A 126 0.42 -13.77 -4.68
C ARG A 126 0.33 -14.73 -5.88
N SER A 127 1.35 -14.80 -6.73
CA SER A 127 1.40 -15.66 -7.92
C SER A 127 1.16 -17.14 -7.63
N SER A 128 1.52 -17.60 -6.43
CA SER A 128 1.32 -18.96 -5.94
C SER A 128 -0.08 -19.22 -5.36
N LEU A 129 -0.94 -18.20 -5.27
CA LEU A 129 -2.28 -18.30 -4.70
C LEU A 129 -3.32 -18.41 -5.82
N LEU A 130 -4.42 -19.10 -5.52
CA LEU A 130 -5.58 -19.08 -6.40
C LEU A 130 -6.17 -17.65 -6.43
N PRO A 131 -6.38 -17.06 -7.62
CA PRO A 131 -7.02 -15.76 -7.76
C PRO A 131 -8.41 -15.78 -7.15
N ARG A 132 -8.87 -14.63 -6.64
CA ARG A 132 -10.26 -14.55 -6.18
C ARG A 132 -11.19 -14.51 -7.40
N SER A 133 -12.30 -15.24 -7.33
CA SER A 133 -13.29 -15.26 -8.41
C SER A 133 -13.91 -13.89 -8.71
N ASP A 134 -13.91 -12.98 -7.73
CA ASP A 134 -14.49 -11.63 -7.82
C ASP A 134 -13.43 -10.52 -7.99
N GLU A 135 -12.16 -10.87 -8.22
CA GLU A 135 -11.04 -9.93 -8.20
C GLU A 135 -11.18 -8.79 -9.22
N ALA A 136 -11.67 -9.11 -10.43
CA ALA A 136 -11.90 -8.14 -11.50
C ALA A 136 -13.04 -7.16 -11.21
N GLN A 137 -13.93 -7.47 -10.26
CA GLN A 137 -15.09 -6.65 -9.90
C GLN A 137 -14.91 -5.96 -8.54
N SER A 138 -13.90 -6.39 -7.78
CA SER A 138 -13.62 -5.90 -6.44
C SER A 138 -12.87 -4.57 -6.46
N PHE A 139 -13.32 -3.63 -5.64
CA PHE A 139 -12.68 -2.32 -5.47
C PHE A 139 -12.17 -2.17 -4.04
N LEU A 140 -10.91 -1.76 -3.89
CA LEU A 140 -10.24 -1.54 -2.60
C LEU A 140 -10.20 -2.79 -1.70
N VAL A 141 -10.00 -3.96 -2.29
CA VAL A 141 -9.66 -5.17 -1.54
C VAL A 141 -8.19 -5.13 -1.18
N VAL A 142 -7.89 -5.18 0.11
CA VAL A 142 -6.52 -5.10 0.63
C VAL A 142 -6.17 -6.43 1.29
N ASP A 143 -5.24 -7.17 0.70
CA ASP A 143 -4.82 -8.50 1.18
C ASP A 143 -4.11 -8.39 2.53
N ASN A 144 -4.44 -9.29 3.45
CA ASN A 144 -3.65 -9.45 4.66
C ASN A 144 -2.31 -10.10 4.30
N PRO A 145 -1.16 -9.45 4.61
CA PRO A 145 0.16 -9.99 4.29
C PRO A 145 0.44 -11.34 4.94
N PHE A 146 -0.16 -11.65 6.08
CA PHE A 146 0.06 -12.92 6.79
C PHE A 146 -1.06 -13.93 6.53
N GLU A 147 -2.29 -13.47 6.31
CA GLU A 147 -3.45 -14.32 6.03
C GLU A 147 -3.95 -14.12 4.58
N PRO A 148 -3.24 -14.65 3.56
CA PRO A 148 -3.63 -14.54 2.16
C PRO A 148 -5.13 -14.74 1.88
N GLY A 149 -5.73 -13.84 1.10
CA GLY A 149 -7.14 -13.90 0.71
C GLY A 149 -8.10 -13.21 1.69
N LYS A 150 -7.63 -12.86 2.89
CA LYS A 150 -8.41 -12.09 3.86
C LYS A 150 -8.33 -10.59 3.53
N ASP A 151 -9.46 -9.99 3.17
CA ASP A 151 -9.56 -8.55 2.96
C ASP A 151 -9.61 -7.79 4.29
N VAL A 152 -8.60 -6.95 4.54
CA VAL A 152 -8.50 -6.13 5.77
C VAL A 152 -9.08 -4.73 5.61
N ALA A 153 -9.41 -4.32 4.38
CA ALA A 153 -10.19 -3.11 4.14
C ALA A 153 -11.63 -3.33 4.56
N ASN A 154 -12.24 -4.45 4.14
CA ASN A 154 -13.61 -4.86 4.46
C ASN A 154 -14.61 -3.69 4.34
N VAL A 155 -14.47 -2.94 3.25
CA VAL A 155 -15.26 -1.74 2.99
C VAL A 155 -16.62 -2.15 2.45
N GLU A 156 -17.69 -1.56 2.99
CA GLU A 156 -19.03 -1.78 2.46
C GLU A 156 -19.17 -1.23 1.03
N VAL A 157 -19.72 -2.03 0.12
CA VAL A 157 -19.88 -1.70 -1.31
C VAL A 157 -20.51 -0.33 -1.55
N LYS A 158 -21.52 0.04 -0.74
CA LYS A 158 -22.21 1.34 -0.83
C LYS A 158 -21.29 2.56 -0.59
N LEU A 159 -20.14 2.35 0.04
CA LEU A 159 -19.16 3.40 0.36
C LEU A 159 -18.08 3.57 -0.73
N TYR A 160 -18.02 2.69 -1.73
CA TYR A 160 -16.99 2.72 -2.78
C TYR A 160 -16.97 4.04 -3.55
N THR A 161 -18.13 4.53 -3.97
CA THR A 161 -18.24 5.82 -4.67
C THR A 161 -17.71 6.96 -3.82
N ARG A 162 -18.16 7.03 -2.55
CA ARG A 162 -17.70 8.05 -1.60
C ARG A 162 -16.19 7.99 -1.40
N LEU A 163 -15.62 6.81 -1.19
CA LEU A 163 -14.17 6.66 -1.01
C LEU A 163 -13.41 7.18 -2.23
N ARG A 164 -13.81 6.77 -3.43
CA ARG A 164 -13.15 7.22 -4.67
C ARG A 164 -13.27 8.72 -4.86
N GLU A 165 -14.42 9.32 -4.59
CA GLU A 165 -14.60 10.78 -4.61
C GLU A 165 -13.69 11.49 -3.60
N GLU A 166 -13.49 10.91 -2.42
CA GLU A 166 -12.59 11.46 -1.42
C GLU A 166 -11.13 11.45 -1.88
N PHE A 167 -10.66 10.37 -2.51
CA PHE A 167 -9.34 10.31 -3.13
C PHE A 167 -9.18 11.38 -4.24
N ARG A 168 -10.18 11.50 -5.13
CA ARG A 168 -10.18 12.49 -6.22
C ARG A 168 -10.20 13.95 -5.73
N ARG A 169 -10.84 14.21 -4.59
CA ARG A 169 -10.96 15.57 -4.04
C ARG A 169 -9.61 16.18 -3.66
N VAL A 170 -8.62 15.37 -3.29
CA VAL A 170 -7.29 15.87 -2.91
C VAL A 170 -6.55 16.38 -4.15
N ASP A 171 -6.65 15.66 -5.26
CA ASP A 171 -6.08 16.01 -6.56
C ASP A 171 -6.65 17.34 -7.09
N ALA A 172 -7.97 17.51 -7.04
CA ALA A 172 -8.62 18.76 -7.45
C ALA A 172 -8.12 19.99 -6.68
N ARG A 173 -7.78 19.82 -5.39
CA ARG A 173 -7.26 20.92 -4.56
C ARG A 173 -5.79 21.20 -4.83
N ALA A 174 -5.00 20.18 -5.14
CA ALA A 174 -3.60 20.38 -5.52
C ALA A 174 -3.49 21.19 -6.82
N CYS A 175 -4.33 20.92 -7.82
CA CYS A 175 -4.37 21.71 -9.07
C CYS A 175 -4.76 23.19 -8.86
N CYS A 176 -5.67 23.48 -7.92
CA CYS A 176 -6.06 24.85 -7.59
C CYS A 176 -4.95 25.62 -6.85
N CYS A 177 -4.12 24.95 -6.05
CA CYS A 177 -3.02 25.60 -5.33
C CYS A 177 -1.79 25.88 -6.20
N CYS A 178 -1.66 25.27 -7.38
CA CYS A 178 -0.56 25.53 -8.32
C CYS A 178 -0.79 26.75 -9.25
N HIS A 179 -1.96 27.40 -9.16
CA HIS A 179 -2.34 28.57 -9.97
C HIS A 179 -2.57 29.83 -9.11
N GLY A 180 -2.03 29.89 -7.89
CA GLY A 180 -2.16 31.03 -6.97
C GLY A 180 -0.83 31.67 -6.64
#